data_AF-A0AAQ3M2K1-F1
#
_entry.id   AF-A0AAQ3M2K1-F1
#
_cell.length_a   1.000
_cell.length_b   1.000
_cell.length_c   1.000
_cell.angle_alpha   90.00
_cell.angle_beta   90.00
_cell.angle_gamma   90.00
#
_symmetry.space_group_name_H-M   'P 1'
#
loop_
_entity.id
_entity.type
_entity.pdbx_description
1 polymer ?
#
loop_
_entity_poly.entity_id
_entity_poly.type
_entity_poly.pdbx_seq_one_letter_code
_entity_poly.pdbx_strand_id
1 'polypeptide(L)'
;MTTKLRFFLLPISTRRTLIYCEHHAAPANLASGQKPPISERVVHKAATTWAAWEKADKGWQKQLTTYGNAFLRRIPYEEWGLKSIPPGTDKKLEEWTLRKDGNVPESKVVQCLYPGGFIAGDIAQTLRKLATERQALHRRRLWTSIALMPVVAPFALVPIIPNIPFFYLCFRAYSHYKAWFGGKFLEHLDKQGIIRPEPCARLEELYAASFLHPTLPNGQNPPAIQLQEVEAVKSDLKTNSEEVMLLRPWSARVLAEHYAVPEMQVEIERAVDQVEAAIKKEKNEAAKSTSASVTEKLKNEVDVKTGEVKR
;
A
#
# COMPACT_ATOMS: atom_id res chain seq x y z
N MET A 1 -23.19 -1.02 -16.21
CA MET A 1 -21.78 -0.70 -16.48
C MET A 1 -20.93 -1.63 -15.63
N THR A 2 -20.29 -2.65 -16.22
CA THR A 2 -19.41 -3.56 -15.48
C THR A 2 -18.01 -2.96 -15.44
N THR A 3 -17.60 -2.45 -14.27
CA THR A 3 -16.22 -2.05 -14.02
C THR A 3 -15.36 -3.30 -14.05
N LYS A 4 -14.39 -3.39 -14.95
CA LYS A 4 -13.43 -4.50 -14.96
C LYS A 4 -12.35 -4.18 -13.92
N LEU A 5 -12.07 -5.12 -13.03
CA LEU A 5 -11.07 -4.95 -11.98
C LEU A 5 -9.80 -5.68 -12.37
N ARG A 6 -8.66 -5.04 -12.12
CA ARG A 6 -7.34 -5.66 -12.23
C ARG A 6 -6.58 -5.41 -10.94
N PHE A 7 -6.04 -6.47 -10.35
CA PHE A 7 -5.18 -6.40 -9.19
C PHE A 7 -3.72 -6.52 -9.62
N PHE A 8 -2.87 -5.76 -8.94
CA PHE A 8 -1.42 -5.89 -8.97
C PHE A 8 -0.98 -6.30 -7.58
N LEU A 9 -0.34 -7.47 -7.49
CA LEU A 9 0.26 -7.97 -6.26
C LEU A 9 1.77 -7.77 -6.39
N LEU A 10 2.29 -6.74 -5.73
CA LEU A 10 3.62 -6.19 -5.92
C LEU A 10 4.47 -6.41 -4.66
N PRO A 11 5.32 -7.44 -4.61
CA PRO A 11 6.33 -7.57 -3.57
C PRO A 11 7.21 -6.31 -3.54
N ILE A 12 7.28 -5.63 -2.41
CA ILE A 12 8.14 -4.46 -2.20
C ILE A 12 9.52 -4.91 -1.69
N SER A 13 9.50 -5.89 -0.79
CA SER A 13 10.65 -6.65 -0.31
C SER A 13 10.34 -8.15 -0.39
N THR A 14 11.33 -9.00 -0.07
CA THR A 14 11.14 -10.45 0.03
C THR A 14 10.10 -10.89 1.07
N ARG A 15 9.64 -10.00 1.95
CA ARG A 15 8.68 -10.30 3.03
C ARG A 15 7.40 -9.47 3.01
N ARG A 16 7.37 -8.38 2.24
CA ARG A 16 6.30 -7.38 2.28
C ARG A 16 5.75 -7.12 0.89
N THR A 17 4.43 -7.19 0.78
CA THR A 17 3.71 -7.10 -0.50
C THR A 17 2.69 -5.99 -0.45
N LEU A 18 2.68 -5.16 -1.49
CA LEU A 18 1.63 -4.17 -1.77
C LEU A 18 0.58 -4.83 -2.66
N ILE A 19 -0.70 -4.58 -2.37
CA ILE A 19 -1.79 -4.85 -3.31
C ILE A 19 -2.32 -3.52 -3.84
N TYR A 20 -2.52 -3.44 -5.15
CA TYR A 20 -3.13 -2.28 -5.80
C TYR A 20 -4.25 -2.75 -6.72
N CYS A 21 -5.38 -2.06 -6.69
CA CYS A 21 -6.51 -2.28 -7.58
C CYS A 21 -6.63 -1.13 -8.57
N GLU A 22 -6.55 -1.50 -9.83
CA GLU A 22 -6.93 -0.64 -10.93
C GLU A 22 -8.40 -0.88 -11.28
N HIS A 23 -9.12 0.22 -11.41
CA HIS A 23 -10.48 0.23 -11.91
C HIS A 23 -10.45 0.55 -13.40
N HIS A 24 -10.66 -0.45 -14.26
CA HIS A 24 -11.05 -0.19 -15.64
C HIS A 24 -12.51 0.23 -15.61
N ALA A 25 -12.74 1.52 -15.36
CA ALA A 25 -13.99 2.11 -15.77
C ALA A 25 -14.02 1.99 -17.30
N ALA A 26 -14.99 1.24 -17.84
CA ALA A 26 -15.46 1.58 -19.17
C ALA A 26 -15.69 3.09 -19.17
N PRO A 27 -15.21 3.85 -20.19
CA PRO A 27 -15.35 5.29 -20.19
C PRO A 27 -16.77 5.59 -19.78
N ALA A 28 -16.91 6.38 -18.72
CA ALA A 28 -18.20 6.73 -18.19
C ALA A 28 -18.91 7.48 -19.31
N ASN A 29 -19.64 6.75 -20.15
CA ASN A 29 -20.70 7.26 -20.99
C ASN A 29 -21.81 7.65 -20.01
N LEU A 30 -21.53 8.61 -19.13
CA LEU A 30 -22.56 9.46 -18.55
C LEU A 30 -23.23 10.04 -19.79
N ALA A 31 -24.45 9.59 -20.06
CA ALA A 31 -25.24 10.16 -21.14
C ALA A 31 -25.20 11.69 -20.99
N SER A 32 -24.97 12.41 -22.09
CA SER A 32 -24.83 13.87 -22.12
C SER A 32 -25.81 14.54 -21.16
N GLY A 33 -25.33 15.07 -20.03
CA GLY A 33 -26.15 15.73 -18.99
C GLY A 33 -26.25 15.02 -17.62
N GLN A 34 -25.82 13.76 -17.47
CA GLN A 34 -25.78 13.12 -16.15
C GLN A 34 -24.57 13.56 -15.32
N LYS A 35 -24.83 14.03 -14.09
CA LYS A 35 -23.80 14.40 -13.12
C LYS A 35 -23.29 13.14 -12.39
N PRO A 36 -22.00 13.06 -12.08
CA PRO A 36 -21.47 11.95 -11.27
C PRO A 36 -22.11 11.93 -9.87
N PRO A 37 -22.07 10.78 -9.19
CA PRO A 37 -22.53 10.63 -7.80
C PRO A 37 -22.04 11.76 -6.89
N ILE A 38 -22.88 12.16 -5.93
CA ILE A 38 -22.57 13.26 -5.01
C ILE A 38 -21.26 12.99 -4.24
N SER A 39 -21.03 11.74 -3.85
CA SER A 39 -19.79 11.31 -3.19
C SER A 39 -18.55 11.60 -4.03
N GLU A 40 -18.56 11.26 -5.32
CA GLU A 40 -17.47 11.51 -6.25
C GLU A 40 -17.24 13.01 -6.44
N ARG A 41 -18.31 13.80 -6.54
CA ARG A 41 -18.23 15.25 -6.66
C ARG A 41 -17.59 15.89 -5.43
N VAL A 42 -17.93 15.42 -4.23
CA VAL A 42 -17.34 15.91 -2.98
C VAL A 42 -15.85 15.56 -2.92
N VAL A 43 -15.47 14.32 -3.25
CA VAL A 43 -14.06 13.88 -3.30
C VAL A 43 -13.28 14.70 -4.33
N HIS A 44 -13.82 14.89 -5.53
CA HIS A 44 -13.19 15.69 -6.58
C HIS A 44 -13.00 17.15 -6.17
N LYS A 45 -14.01 17.76 -5.53
CA LYS A 45 -13.90 19.12 -5.00
C LYS A 45 -12.83 19.21 -3.91
N ALA A 46 -12.77 18.24 -3.01
CA ALA A 46 -11.74 18.20 -1.97
C ALA A 46 -10.33 18.07 -2.58
N ALA A 47 -10.14 17.18 -3.56
CA ALA A 47 -8.86 16.97 -4.24
C ALA A 47 -8.40 18.22 -5.01
N THR A 48 -9.30 18.86 -5.77
CA THR A 48 -8.98 20.11 -6.50
C THR A 48 -8.67 21.27 -5.57
N THR A 49 -9.39 21.40 -4.46
CA THR A 49 -9.11 22.42 -3.42
C THR A 49 -7.76 22.17 -2.77
N TRP A 50 -7.44 20.91 -2.43
CA TRP A 50 -6.15 20.52 -1.86
C TRP A 50 -4.99 20.82 -2.82
N ALA A 51 -5.12 20.47 -4.09
CA ALA A 51 -4.12 20.76 -5.12
C ALA A 51 -3.92 22.28 -5.32
N ALA A 52 -4.99 23.07 -5.21
CA ALA A 52 -4.87 24.52 -5.25
C ALA A 52 -4.09 25.07 -4.04
N TRP A 53 -4.33 24.54 -2.83
CA TRP A 53 -3.59 24.91 -1.62
C TRP A 53 -2.12 24.50 -1.67
N GLU A 54 -1.79 23.39 -2.33
CA GLU A 54 -0.40 22.96 -2.54
C GLU A 54 0.37 23.92 -3.45
N LYS A 55 -0.30 24.50 -4.45
CA LYS A 55 0.27 25.48 -5.38
C LYS A 55 0.42 26.89 -4.79
N ALA A 56 -0.18 27.17 -3.64
CA ALA A 56 -0.02 28.46 -2.98
C ALA A 56 1.45 28.71 -2.60
N ASP A 57 1.96 29.92 -2.84
CA ASP A 57 3.36 30.26 -2.58
C ASP A 57 3.67 30.29 -1.08
N LYS A 58 2.78 30.87 -0.26
CA LYS A 58 2.92 31.06 1.19
C LYS A 58 1.55 31.09 1.88
N GLY A 59 1.55 30.97 3.21
CA GLY A 59 0.35 31.09 4.05
C GLY A 59 -0.05 29.80 4.76
N TRP A 60 -1.11 29.86 5.56
CA TRP A 60 -1.58 28.74 6.37
C TRP A 60 -1.99 27.53 5.51
N GLN A 61 -2.51 27.75 4.29
CA GLN A 61 -2.88 26.70 3.34
C GLN A 61 -1.66 25.88 2.89
N LYS A 62 -0.55 26.57 2.55
CA LYS A 62 0.71 25.93 2.15
C LYS A 62 1.35 25.17 3.31
N GLN A 63 1.32 25.75 4.51
CA GLN A 63 1.78 25.05 5.72
C GLN A 63 0.93 23.81 5.99
N LEU A 64 -0.40 23.95 5.94
CA LEU A 64 -1.34 22.86 6.16
C LEU A 64 -1.12 21.72 5.17
N THR A 65 -0.97 21.99 3.88
CA THR A 65 -0.71 20.94 2.88
C THR A 65 0.66 20.31 3.05
N THR A 66 1.69 21.09 3.42
CA THR A 66 3.04 20.55 3.69
C THR A 66 3.03 19.59 4.88
N TYR A 67 2.49 19.99 6.02
CA TYR A 67 2.35 19.13 7.20
C TYR A 67 1.37 17.98 6.97
N GLY A 68 0.26 18.26 6.28
CA GLY A 68 -0.74 17.27 5.89
C GLY A 68 -0.14 16.16 5.03
N ASN A 69 0.64 16.50 4.00
CA ASN A 69 1.32 15.53 3.16
C ASN A 69 2.37 14.72 3.93
N ALA A 70 3.13 15.36 4.81
CA ALA A 70 4.05 14.65 5.71
C ALA A 70 3.30 13.66 6.61
N PHE A 71 2.09 14.00 7.05
CA PHE A 71 1.23 13.10 7.81
C PHE A 71 0.64 11.97 6.95
N LEU A 72 0.16 12.26 5.74
CA LEU A 72 -0.39 11.26 4.82
C LEU A 72 0.65 10.19 4.45
N ARG A 73 1.92 10.55 4.35
CA ARG A 73 3.05 9.60 4.14
C ARG A 73 3.24 8.61 5.29
N ARG A 74 2.77 8.92 6.51
CA ARG A 74 2.84 8.01 7.68
C ARG A 74 1.72 6.97 7.70
N ILE A 75 0.69 7.13 6.87
CA ILE A 75 -0.37 6.14 6.78
C ILE A 75 0.22 4.87 6.16
N PRO A 76 0.05 3.69 6.79
CA PRO A 76 0.63 2.46 6.28
C PRO A 76 0.23 2.19 4.83
N TYR A 77 1.19 1.79 3.98
CA TYR A 77 0.95 1.55 2.56
C TYR A 77 -0.13 0.47 2.33
N GLU A 78 -0.32 -0.48 3.25
CA GLU A 78 -1.37 -1.49 3.16
C GLU A 78 -2.78 -0.88 3.32
N GLU A 79 -2.91 0.21 4.09
CA GLU A 79 -4.16 0.98 4.16
C GLU A 79 -4.45 1.61 2.79
N TRP A 80 -3.45 2.20 2.14
CA TRP A 80 -3.59 2.77 0.80
C TRP A 80 -3.90 1.72 -0.26
N GLY A 81 -3.23 0.56 -0.21
CA GLY A 81 -3.51 -0.59 -1.06
C GLY A 81 -4.97 -1.04 -0.95
N LEU A 82 -5.48 -1.26 0.27
CA LEU A 82 -6.89 -1.64 0.46
C LEU A 82 -7.87 -0.53 0.08
N LYS A 83 -7.50 0.75 0.18
CA LYS A 83 -8.35 1.88 -0.25
C LYS A 83 -8.54 1.95 -1.77
N SER A 84 -7.56 1.44 -2.54
CA SER A 84 -7.69 1.31 -3.99
C SER A 84 -8.80 0.34 -4.37
N ILE A 85 -9.15 -0.62 -3.51
CA ILE A 85 -10.20 -1.61 -3.77
C ILE A 85 -11.61 -0.99 -3.59
N PRO A 86 -12.61 -1.36 -4.42
CA PRO A 86 -13.99 -0.94 -4.21
C PRO A 86 -14.49 -1.36 -2.81
N PRO A 87 -15.28 -0.52 -2.12
CA PRO A 87 -15.80 -0.88 -0.81
C PRO A 87 -16.84 -2.01 -0.94
N GLY A 88 -16.64 -3.10 -0.19
CA GLY A 88 -17.54 -4.25 -0.10
C GLY A 88 -18.78 -3.98 0.73
N THR A 89 -19.63 -3.06 0.26
CA THR A 89 -20.97 -2.84 0.81
C THR A 89 -21.87 -4.03 0.49
N ASP A 90 -22.94 -4.25 1.26
CA ASP A 90 -23.77 -5.45 1.10
C ASP A 90 -24.30 -5.60 -0.34
N LYS A 91 -24.79 -4.51 -0.93
CA LYS A 91 -25.17 -4.45 -2.35
C LYS A 91 -24.03 -4.86 -3.30
N LYS A 92 -22.80 -4.44 -3.02
CA LYS A 92 -21.63 -4.80 -3.84
C LYS A 92 -21.27 -6.27 -3.68
N LEU A 93 -21.34 -6.80 -2.47
CA LEU A 93 -21.10 -8.21 -2.20
C LEU A 93 -22.15 -9.08 -2.90
N GLU A 94 -23.43 -8.72 -2.80
CA GLU A 94 -24.52 -9.41 -3.52
C GLU A 94 -24.32 -9.36 -5.03
N GLU A 95 -23.96 -8.20 -5.58
CA GLU A 95 -23.65 -8.03 -7.01
C GLU A 95 -22.52 -8.97 -7.45
N TRP A 96 -21.52 -9.21 -6.60
CA TRP A 96 -20.31 -10.00 -6.92
C TRP A 96 -20.37 -11.45 -6.44
N THR A 97 -21.43 -11.85 -5.73
CA THR A 97 -21.66 -13.24 -5.38
C THR A 97 -21.98 -14.04 -6.65
N LEU A 98 -21.36 -15.21 -6.77
CA LEU A 98 -21.63 -16.11 -7.90
C LEU A 98 -23.00 -16.78 -7.77
N ARG A 99 -23.61 -17.08 -8.92
CA ARG A 99 -24.84 -17.86 -8.95
C ARG A 99 -24.51 -19.33 -8.61
N LYS A 100 -25.52 -20.08 -8.20
CA LYS A 100 -25.38 -21.49 -7.75
C LYS A 100 -24.87 -22.45 -8.83
N ASP A 101 -24.87 -22.02 -10.08
CA ASP A 101 -24.31 -22.74 -11.23
C ASP A 101 -22.77 -22.75 -11.24
N GLY A 102 -22.12 -21.96 -10.37
CA GLY A 102 -20.66 -21.98 -10.16
C GLY A 102 -19.85 -21.39 -11.32
N ASN A 103 -20.50 -20.97 -12.40
CA ASN A 103 -19.82 -20.36 -13.54
C ASN A 103 -19.52 -18.88 -13.25
N VAL A 104 -18.25 -18.48 -13.40
CA VAL A 104 -17.83 -17.09 -13.25
C VAL A 104 -18.05 -16.38 -14.58
N PRO A 105 -18.97 -15.40 -14.68
CA PRO A 105 -19.09 -14.59 -15.87
C PRO A 105 -17.76 -13.92 -16.17
N GLU A 106 -17.33 -13.90 -17.43
CA GLU A 106 -16.06 -13.26 -17.83
C GLU A 106 -15.98 -11.79 -17.37
N SER A 107 -17.13 -11.10 -17.34
CA SER A 107 -17.27 -9.72 -16.84
C SER A 107 -16.98 -9.53 -15.35
N LYS A 108 -16.99 -10.61 -14.56
CA LYS A 108 -16.66 -10.61 -13.13
C LYS A 108 -15.26 -11.16 -12.85
N VAL A 109 -14.57 -11.76 -13.81
CA VAL A 109 -13.22 -12.28 -13.59
C VAL A 109 -12.27 -11.12 -13.25
N VAL A 110 -11.56 -11.26 -12.14
CA VAL A 110 -10.55 -10.28 -11.70
C VAL A 110 -9.17 -10.84 -11.96
N GLN A 111 -8.44 -10.24 -12.89
CA GLN A 111 -7.04 -10.60 -13.14
C GLN A 111 -6.18 -10.10 -11.98
N CYS A 112 -5.29 -10.94 -11.47
CA CYS A 112 -4.31 -10.57 -10.44
C CYS A 112 -2.90 -10.81 -10.99
N LEU A 113 -2.25 -9.73 -11.42
CA LEU A 113 -0.89 -9.75 -11.96
C LEU A 113 0.13 -9.76 -10.83
N TYR A 114 1.13 -10.64 -10.93
CA TYR A 114 2.20 -10.74 -9.94
C TYR A 114 3.51 -11.24 -10.59
N PRO A 115 4.68 -10.92 -10.02
CA PRO A 115 5.96 -11.44 -10.49
C PRO A 115 6.18 -12.83 -9.90
N GLY A 116 5.97 -13.87 -10.71
CA GLY A 116 5.90 -15.27 -10.28
C GLY A 116 7.04 -15.74 -9.38
N GLY A 117 8.29 -15.48 -9.78
CA GLY A 117 9.47 -15.88 -9.03
C GLY A 117 9.93 -14.90 -7.95
N PHE A 118 9.23 -13.79 -7.73
CA PHE A 118 9.59 -12.76 -6.74
C PHE A 118 8.60 -12.67 -5.57
N ILE A 119 7.50 -13.43 -5.64
CA ILE A 119 6.58 -13.57 -4.51
C ILE A 119 6.94 -14.82 -3.70
N ALA A 120 7.06 -14.67 -2.39
CA ALA A 120 7.28 -15.79 -1.49
C ALA A 120 5.93 -16.44 -1.12
N GLY A 121 5.86 -17.76 -1.24
CA GLY A 121 4.72 -18.56 -0.75
C GLY A 121 3.51 -18.60 -1.68
N ASP A 122 2.37 -19.00 -1.12
CA ASP A 122 1.12 -19.15 -1.84
C ASP A 122 0.42 -17.79 -2.03
N ILE A 123 0.05 -17.50 -3.28
CA ILE A 123 -0.65 -16.27 -3.68
C ILE A 123 -2.02 -16.19 -3.03
N ALA A 124 -2.77 -17.31 -2.96
CA ALA A 124 -4.08 -17.34 -2.33
C ALA A 124 -3.96 -17.01 -0.84
N GLN A 125 -2.97 -17.60 -0.16
CA GLN A 125 -2.69 -17.28 1.24
C GLN A 125 -2.28 -15.82 1.43
N THR A 126 -1.46 -15.27 0.52
CA THR A 126 -1.03 -13.87 0.55
C THR A 126 -2.22 -12.92 0.38
N LEU A 127 -3.09 -13.16 -0.60
CA LEU A 127 -4.30 -12.37 -0.83
C LEU A 127 -5.24 -12.43 0.39
N ARG A 128 -5.48 -13.63 0.93
CA ARG A 128 -6.32 -13.82 2.12
C ARG A 128 -5.75 -13.10 3.34
N LYS A 129 -4.42 -13.15 3.54
CA LYS A 129 -3.74 -12.42 4.61
C LYS A 129 -3.96 -10.91 4.46
N LEU A 130 -3.64 -10.35 3.29
CA LEU A 130 -3.83 -8.91 3.00
C LEU A 130 -5.29 -8.47 3.17
N ALA A 131 -6.24 -9.33 2.81
CA ALA A 131 -7.67 -9.04 2.93
C ALA A 131 -8.15 -8.95 4.38
N THR A 132 -7.59 -9.76 5.29
CA THR A 132 -8.17 -10.02 6.62
C THR A 132 -7.37 -9.43 7.79
N GLU A 133 -6.04 -9.41 7.69
CA GLU A 133 -5.12 -9.12 8.80
C GLU A 133 -5.42 -7.78 9.51
N ARG A 134 -5.83 -6.76 8.75
CA ARG A 134 -6.06 -5.40 9.28
C ARG A 134 -7.52 -4.98 9.39
N GLN A 135 -8.48 -5.85 9.06
CA GLN A 135 -9.91 -5.47 9.09
C GLN A 135 -10.36 -5.04 10.49
N ALA A 136 -9.99 -5.79 11.53
CA ALA A 136 -10.37 -5.48 12.92
C ALA A 136 -9.78 -4.14 13.38
N LEU A 137 -8.53 -3.86 13.02
CA LEU A 137 -7.87 -2.59 13.30
C LEU A 137 -8.60 -1.43 12.63
N HIS A 138 -8.93 -1.54 11.34
CA HIS A 138 -9.62 -0.48 10.61
C HIS A 138 -11.04 -0.26 11.14
N ARG A 139 -11.78 -1.33 11.45
CA ARG A 139 -13.10 -1.24 12.09
C ARG A 139 -13.02 -0.49 13.42
N ARG A 140 -12.08 -0.85 14.31
CA ARG A 140 -11.90 -0.17 15.60
C ARG A 140 -11.57 1.30 15.40
N ARG A 141 -10.56 1.63 14.57
CA ARG A 141 -10.13 3.01 14.35
C ARG A 141 -11.16 3.88 13.64
N LEU A 142 -11.98 3.32 12.76
CA LEU A 142 -13.14 3.99 12.16
C LEU A 142 -14.07 4.50 13.27
N TRP A 143 -14.53 3.61 14.14
CA TRP A 143 -15.45 3.96 15.22
C TRP A 143 -14.82 4.88 16.25
N THR A 144 -13.54 4.70 16.57
CA THR A 144 -12.80 5.65 17.41
C THR A 144 -12.77 7.05 16.79
N SER A 145 -12.53 7.15 15.48
CA SER A 145 -12.50 8.45 14.80
C SER A 145 -13.87 9.13 14.84
N ILE A 146 -14.95 8.38 14.59
CA ILE A 146 -16.33 8.89 14.66
C ILE A 146 -16.69 9.34 16.08
N ALA A 147 -16.35 8.55 17.10
CA ALA A 147 -16.66 8.87 18.49
C ALA A 147 -15.95 10.15 18.99
N LEU A 148 -14.78 10.48 18.43
CA LEU A 148 -14.03 11.70 18.77
C LEU A 148 -14.52 12.95 18.02
N MET A 149 -15.28 12.81 16.93
CA MET A 149 -15.76 13.97 16.16
C MET A 149 -16.59 14.97 16.98
N PRO A 150 -17.54 14.56 17.83
CA PRO A 150 -18.33 15.50 18.64
C PRO A 150 -17.49 16.31 19.62
N VAL A 151 -16.38 15.75 20.10
CA VAL A 151 -15.46 16.43 21.04
C VAL A 151 -14.73 17.58 20.35
N VAL A 152 -14.35 17.40 19.08
CA VAL A 152 -13.62 18.42 18.32
C VAL A 152 -14.52 19.33 17.48
N ALA A 153 -15.80 18.98 17.27
CA ALA A 153 -16.74 19.77 16.49
C ALA A 153 -16.89 21.24 16.96
N PRO A 154 -16.92 21.56 18.27
CA PRO A 154 -17.05 22.93 18.75
C PRO A 154 -15.94 23.89 18.30
N PHE A 155 -14.75 23.38 17.96
CA PHE A 155 -13.64 24.21 17.44
C PHE A 155 -13.90 24.77 16.02
N ALA A 156 -15.04 24.44 15.39
CA ALA A 156 -15.45 25.00 14.09
C ALA A 156 -16.00 26.44 14.17
N LEU A 157 -16.20 26.98 15.37
CA LEU A 157 -16.75 28.33 15.57
C LEU A 157 -15.73 29.47 15.32
N VAL A 158 -14.46 29.18 15.01
CA VAL A 158 -13.44 30.21 14.74
C VAL A 158 -13.39 30.53 13.23
N PRO A 159 -13.66 31.77 12.80
CA PRO A 159 -13.93 32.10 11.38
C PRO A 159 -12.70 32.13 10.45
N ILE A 160 -11.48 32.08 10.98
CA ILE A 160 -10.26 32.32 10.19
C ILE A 160 -9.61 31.01 9.69
N ILE A 161 -9.75 29.91 10.41
CA ILE A 161 -9.08 28.63 10.12
C ILE A 161 -10.13 27.50 10.16
N PRO A 162 -10.25 26.67 9.11
CA PRO A 162 -11.15 25.52 9.16
C PRO A 162 -10.77 24.62 10.33
N ASN A 163 -11.75 23.94 10.94
CA ASN A 163 -11.51 23.01 12.05
C ASN A 163 -10.69 21.80 11.59
N ILE A 164 -9.37 21.98 11.49
CA ILE A 164 -8.42 20.97 11.02
C ILE A 164 -8.55 19.67 11.83
N PRO A 165 -8.67 19.70 13.17
CA PRO A 165 -8.90 18.48 13.95
C PRO A 165 -10.16 17.70 13.52
N PHE A 166 -11.28 18.40 13.31
CA PHE A 166 -12.52 17.76 12.87
C PHE A 166 -12.38 17.15 11.46
N PHE A 167 -11.89 17.93 10.49
CA PHE A 167 -11.71 17.44 9.11
C PHE A 167 -10.70 16.29 9.04
N TYR A 168 -9.68 16.31 9.89
CA TYR A 168 -8.75 15.20 10.05
C TYR A 168 -9.46 13.93 10.52
N LEU A 169 -10.31 14.00 11.55
CA LEU A 169 -11.10 12.84 11.99
C LEU A 169 -12.07 12.36 10.91
N CYS A 170 -12.71 13.26 10.16
CA CYS A 170 -13.55 12.90 9.01
C CYS A 170 -12.74 12.13 7.95
N PHE A 171 -11.56 12.64 7.59
CA PHE A 171 -10.65 11.95 6.68
C PHE A 171 -10.21 10.59 7.22
N ARG A 172 -9.83 10.49 8.51
CA ARG A 172 -9.41 9.20 9.10
C ARG A 172 -10.55 8.20 9.16
N ALA A 173 -11.77 8.63 9.48
CA ALA A 173 -12.96 7.80 9.41
C ALA A 173 -13.17 7.31 7.97
N TYR A 174 -13.17 8.20 6.98
CA TYR A 174 -13.30 7.82 5.56
C TYR A 174 -12.20 6.85 5.11
N SER A 175 -10.94 7.12 5.48
CA SER A 175 -9.78 6.30 5.13
C SER A 175 -9.88 4.89 5.71
N HIS A 176 -10.27 4.77 6.99
CA HIS A 176 -10.49 3.48 7.65
C HIS A 176 -11.72 2.75 7.14
N TYR A 177 -12.81 3.47 6.82
CA TYR A 177 -13.97 2.89 6.15
C TYR A 177 -13.56 2.26 4.81
N LYS A 178 -12.84 3.01 3.97
CA LYS A 178 -12.40 2.53 2.66
C LYS A 178 -11.47 1.31 2.76
N ALA A 179 -10.49 1.33 3.67
CA ALA A 179 -9.59 0.19 3.86
C ALA A 179 -10.30 -1.04 4.44
N TRP A 180 -11.20 -0.86 5.43
CA TRP A 180 -11.96 -1.96 6.00
C TRP A 180 -12.89 -2.62 4.98
N PHE A 181 -13.68 -1.82 4.27
CA PHE A 181 -14.61 -2.34 3.27
C PHE A 181 -13.89 -2.85 2.02
N GLY A 182 -12.72 -2.29 1.66
CA GLY A 182 -11.85 -2.84 0.62
C GLY A 182 -11.34 -4.23 0.99
N GLY A 183 -10.90 -4.44 2.23
CA GLY A 183 -10.54 -5.76 2.76
C GLY A 183 -11.71 -6.75 2.74
N LYS A 184 -12.91 -6.32 3.15
CA LYS A 184 -14.13 -7.16 3.06
C LYS A 184 -14.42 -7.58 1.61
N PHE A 185 -14.26 -6.68 0.66
CA PHE A 185 -14.49 -6.99 -0.74
C PHE A 185 -13.45 -7.97 -1.28
N LEU A 186 -12.17 -7.73 -1.00
CA LEU A 186 -11.09 -8.63 -1.39
C LEU A 186 -11.30 -10.04 -0.82
N GLU A 187 -11.66 -10.14 0.47
CA GLU A 187 -11.98 -11.42 1.11
C GLU A 187 -13.16 -12.12 0.46
N HIS A 188 -14.19 -11.36 0.04
CA HIS A 188 -15.33 -11.92 -0.67
C HIS A 188 -14.93 -12.45 -2.05
N LEU A 189 -14.17 -11.70 -2.83
CA LEU A 189 -13.70 -12.12 -4.16
C LEU A 189 -12.83 -13.38 -4.09
N ASP A 190 -11.96 -13.46 -3.08
CA ASP A 190 -11.14 -14.64 -2.79
C ASP A 190 -12.01 -15.87 -2.47
N LYS A 191 -13.00 -15.73 -1.56
CA LYS A 191 -13.93 -16.82 -1.21
C LYS A 191 -14.79 -17.29 -2.38
N GLN A 192 -15.13 -16.40 -3.32
CA GLN A 192 -15.88 -16.75 -4.51
C GLN A 192 -15.01 -17.39 -5.60
N GLY A 193 -13.68 -17.42 -5.46
CA GLY A 193 -12.77 -17.95 -6.48
C GLY A 193 -12.78 -17.12 -7.77
N ILE A 194 -13.11 -15.83 -7.66
CA ILE A 194 -13.25 -14.92 -8.81
C ILE A 194 -11.89 -14.35 -9.25
N ILE A 195 -10.94 -14.27 -8.31
CA ILE A 195 -9.59 -13.77 -8.56
C ILE A 195 -8.82 -14.85 -9.33
N ARG A 196 -8.30 -14.49 -10.50
CA ARG A 196 -7.41 -15.34 -11.32
C ARG A 196 -5.98 -14.83 -11.21
N PRO A 197 -5.10 -15.52 -10.46
CA PRO A 197 -3.68 -15.22 -10.45
C PRO A 197 -3.07 -15.47 -11.82
N GLU A 198 -2.38 -14.46 -12.36
CA GLU A 198 -1.70 -14.53 -13.66
C GLU A 198 -0.24 -14.06 -13.48
N PRO A 199 0.74 -14.98 -13.57
CA PRO A 199 2.15 -14.60 -13.48
C PRO A 199 2.53 -13.77 -14.71
N CYS A 200 3.23 -12.65 -14.50
CA CYS A 200 3.58 -11.72 -15.57
C CYS A 200 5.10 -11.68 -15.79
N ALA A 201 5.57 -12.28 -16.89
CA ALA A 201 7.00 -12.28 -17.25
C ALA A 201 7.59 -10.86 -17.35
N ARG A 202 6.82 -9.94 -17.92
CA ARG A 202 7.24 -8.55 -18.04
C ARG A 202 7.41 -7.85 -16.67
N LEU A 203 6.60 -8.24 -15.68
CA LEU A 203 6.75 -7.76 -14.31
C LEU A 203 8.04 -8.33 -13.71
N GLU A 204 8.34 -9.61 -13.94
CA GLU A 204 9.59 -10.24 -13.48
C GLU A 204 10.84 -9.57 -14.05
N GLU A 205 10.85 -9.21 -15.33
CA GLU A 205 11.95 -8.46 -15.95
C GLU A 205 12.20 -7.12 -15.24
N LEU A 206 11.13 -6.36 -14.95
CA LEU A 206 11.22 -5.08 -14.24
C LEU A 206 11.68 -5.24 -12.79
N TYR A 207 11.30 -6.34 -12.14
CA TYR A 207 11.77 -6.69 -10.80
C TYR A 207 13.25 -7.05 -10.81
N ALA A 208 13.70 -7.87 -11.77
CA ALA A 208 15.12 -8.18 -11.94
C ALA A 208 15.95 -6.92 -12.23
N ALA A 209 15.45 -6.02 -13.09
CA ALA A 209 16.10 -4.74 -13.35
C ALA A 209 16.21 -3.88 -12.08
N SER A 210 15.15 -3.85 -11.27
CA SER A 210 15.10 -3.11 -9.99
C SER A 210 16.09 -3.64 -8.97
N PHE A 211 16.31 -4.95 -8.97
CA PHE A 211 17.27 -5.61 -8.10
C PHE A 211 18.73 -5.35 -8.56
N LEU A 212 19.02 -5.54 -9.86
CA LEU A 212 20.36 -5.41 -10.44
C LEU A 212 20.84 -3.96 -10.54
N HIS A 213 19.92 -3.00 -10.69
CA HIS A 213 20.23 -1.58 -10.82
C HIS A 213 19.59 -0.76 -9.69
N PRO A 214 20.22 -0.67 -8.50
CA PRO A 214 19.66 0.05 -7.35
C PRO A 214 19.35 1.52 -7.63
N THR A 215 20.10 2.14 -8.54
CA THR A 215 19.95 3.55 -8.96
C THR A 215 19.74 3.62 -10.46
N LEU A 216 18.80 4.46 -10.88
CA LEU A 216 18.55 4.77 -12.29
C LEU A 216 18.56 6.29 -12.49
N PRO A 217 19.27 6.81 -13.51
CA PRO A 217 19.22 8.25 -13.79
C PRO A 217 17.80 8.71 -14.11
N ASN A 218 17.46 9.93 -13.68
CA ASN A 218 16.12 10.49 -13.86
C ASN A 218 15.70 10.50 -15.33
N GLY A 219 14.48 9.99 -15.60
CA GLY A 219 13.90 9.96 -16.93
C GLY A 219 14.44 8.87 -17.86
N GLN A 220 15.39 8.04 -17.42
CA GLN A 220 15.89 6.91 -18.21
C GLN A 220 15.09 5.65 -17.93
N ASN A 221 15.05 4.75 -18.91
CA ASN A 221 14.52 3.41 -18.73
C ASN A 221 15.64 2.46 -18.29
N PRO A 222 15.33 1.43 -17.48
CA PRO A 222 16.32 0.44 -17.10
C PRO A 222 16.85 -0.31 -18.33
N PRO A 223 18.10 -0.81 -18.27
CA PRO A 223 18.61 -1.73 -19.28
C PRO A 223 17.66 -2.92 -19.48
N ALA A 224 17.64 -3.45 -20.71
CA ALA A 224 16.90 -4.66 -21.00
C ALA A 224 17.52 -5.84 -20.23
N ILE A 225 16.69 -6.59 -19.51
CA ILE A 225 17.12 -7.76 -18.73
C ILE A 225 16.83 -9.02 -19.52
N GLN A 226 17.83 -9.89 -19.60
CA GLN A 226 17.71 -11.19 -20.25
C GLN A 226 17.12 -12.24 -19.30
N LEU A 227 16.50 -13.29 -19.84
CA LEU A 227 15.90 -14.36 -19.04
C LEU A 227 16.89 -15.02 -18.07
N GLN A 228 18.16 -15.19 -18.49
CA GLN A 228 19.22 -15.75 -17.64
C GLN A 228 19.51 -14.87 -16.42
N GLU A 229 19.48 -13.55 -16.58
CA GLU A 229 19.68 -12.60 -15.48
C GLU A 229 18.49 -12.66 -14.50
N VAL A 230 17.27 -12.79 -15.01
CA VAL A 230 16.07 -12.99 -14.17
C VAL A 230 16.19 -14.27 -13.34
N GLU A 231 16.60 -15.38 -13.95
CA GLU A 231 16.79 -16.66 -13.26
C GLU A 231 17.91 -16.59 -12.21
N ALA A 232 19.02 -15.92 -12.52
CA ALA A 232 20.12 -15.70 -11.59
C ALA A 232 19.65 -14.93 -10.34
N VAL A 233 18.91 -13.83 -10.52
CA VAL A 233 18.34 -13.06 -9.39
C VAL A 233 17.38 -13.89 -8.56
N LYS A 234 16.49 -14.67 -9.20
CA LYS A 234 15.58 -15.57 -8.47
C LYS A 234 16.34 -16.61 -7.64
N SER A 235 17.47 -17.11 -8.14
CA SER A 235 18.30 -18.07 -7.41
C SER A 235 18.98 -17.45 -6.20
N ASP A 236 19.54 -16.24 -6.34
CA ASP A 236 20.18 -15.48 -5.26
C ASP A 236 19.19 -15.18 -4.12
N LEU A 237 17.99 -14.70 -4.47
CA LEU A 237 16.92 -14.41 -3.52
C LEU A 237 16.43 -15.63 -2.73
N LYS A 238 16.49 -16.84 -3.31
CA LYS A 238 16.12 -18.08 -2.60
C LYS A 238 17.15 -18.48 -1.55
N THR A 239 18.43 -18.17 -1.79
CA THR A 239 19.51 -18.46 -0.84
C THR A 239 19.63 -17.43 0.28
N ASN A 240 19.12 -16.22 0.04
CA ASN A 240 19.23 -15.12 0.99
C ASN A 240 18.14 -15.20 2.07
N SER A 241 18.54 -15.23 3.34
CA SER A 241 17.62 -15.24 4.49
C SER A 241 17.24 -13.85 4.98
N GLU A 242 18.00 -12.82 4.62
CA GLU A 242 17.71 -11.44 4.99
C GLU A 242 16.53 -10.87 4.20
N GLU A 243 15.84 -9.89 4.80
CA GLU A 243 14.85 -9.11 4.07
C GLU A 243 15.56 -8.16 3.09
N VAL A 244 15.27 -8.31 1.80
CA VAL A 244 15.89 -7.50 0.72
C VAL A 244 14.82 -6.76 -0.06
N MET A 245 15.12 -5.52 -0.45
CA MET A 245 14.26 -4.71 -1.31
C MET A 245 14.22 -5.26 -2.72
N LEU A 246 13.02 -5.40 -3.27
CA LEU A 246 12.78 -5.88 -4.64
C LEU A 246 12.45 -4.73 -5.59
N LEU A 247 11.74 -3.71 -5.10
CA LEU A 247 11.46 -2.49 -5.84
C LEU A 247 12.27 -1.31 -5.30
N ARG A 248 12.58 -0.37 -6.19
CA ARG A 248 13.27 0.89 -5.92
C ARG A 248 12.35 2.07 -6.19
N PRO A 249 12.66 3.29 -5.71
CA PRO A 249 11.83 4.46 -5.99
C PRO A 249 11.61 4.70 -7.48
N TRP A 250 12.64 4.48 -8.31
CA TRP A 250 12.54 4.63 -9.76
C TRP A 250 11.64 3.58 -10.42
N SER A 251 11.51 2.39 -9.82
CA SER A 251 10.68 1.28 -10.33
C SER A 251 9.21 1.67 -10.40
N ALA A 252 8.75 2.52 -9.47
CA ALA A 252 7.36 2.97 -9.41
C ALA A 252 6.92 3.67 -10.70
N ARG A 253 7.75 4.59 -11.21
CA ARG A 253 7.49 5.32 -12.46
C ARG A 253 7.41 4.35 -13.64
N VAL A 254 8.41 3.48 -13.78
CA VAL A 254 8.50 2.53 -14.90
C VAL A 254 7.31 1.56 -14.90
N LEU A 255 6.91 1.06 -13.74
CA LEU A 255 5.75 0.18 -13.61
C LEU A 255 4.45 0.90 -13.95
N ALA A 256 4.24 2.11 -13.41
CA ALA A 256 3.05 2.90 -13.68
C ALA A 256 2.91 3.27 -15.17
N GLU A 257 4.00 3.70 -15.81
CA GLU A 257 4.04 4.00 -17.24
C GLU A 257 3.77 2.74 -18.09
N HIS A 258 4.43 1.62 -17.75
CA HIS A 258 4.31 0.38 -18.53
C HIS A 258 2.88 -0.18 -18.54
N TYR A 259 2.18 -0.13 -17.41
CA TYR A 259 0.80 -0.61 -17.31
C TYR A 259 -0.25 0.47 -17.57
N ALA A 260 0.17 1.71 -17.87
CA ALA A 260 -0.68 2.89 -18.03
C ALA A 260 -1.58 3.19 -16.81
N VAL A 261 -1.03 3.03 -15.60
CA VAL A 261 -1.72 3.27 -14.32
C VAL A 261 -0.95 4.32 -13.51
N PRO A 262 -1.06 5.61 -13.85
CA PRO A 262 -0.26 6.67 -13.22
C PRO A 262 -0.48 6.78 -11.71
N GLU A 263 -1.69 6.51 -11.21
CA GLU A 263 -2.00 6.58 -9.78
C GLU A 263 -1.27 5.51 -8.96
N MET A 264 -0.88 4.39 -9.59
CA MET A 264 -0.13 3.31 -8.95
C MET A 264 1.28 3.74 -8.54
N GLN A 265 1.88 4.70 -9.26
CA GLN A 265 3.24 5.18 -8.98
C GLN A 265 3.38 5.63 -7.53
N VAL A 266 2.50 6.53 -7.08
CA VAL A 266 2.59 7.14 -5.75
C VAL A 266 2.40 6.10 -4.65
N GLU A 267 1.59 5.05 -4.89
CA GLU A 267 1.39 3.98 -3.92
C GLU A 267 2.61 3.04 -3.82
N ILE A 268 3.29 2.78 -4.94
CA ILE A 268 4.56 2.03 -4.94
C ILE A 268 5.65 2.84 -4.22
N GLU A 269 5.81 4.14 -4.54
CA GLU A 269 6.81 5.01 -3.90
C GLU A 269 6.62 5.05 -2.37
N ARG A 270 5.39 5.24 -1.90
CA ARG A 270 5.08 5.21 -0.46
C ARG A 270 5.44 3.87 0.18
N ALA A 271 5.15 2.76 -0.51
CA ALA A 271 5.43 1.44 0.00
C ALA A 271 6.94 1.21 0.09
N VAL A 272 7.70 1.58 -0.94
CA VAL A 272 9.17 1.52 -0.96
C VAL A 272 9.76 2.33 0.20
N ASP A 273 9.38 3.62 0.33
CA ASP A 273 9.88 4.49 1.39
C ASP A 273 9.62 3.91 2.80
N GLN A 274 8.41 3.39 3.03
CA GLN A 274 8.03 2.84 4.33
C GLN A 274 8.75 1.53 4.64
N VAL A 275 8.91 0.65 3.64
CA VAL A 275 9.59 -0.64 3.81
C VAL A 275 11.10 -0.44 3.98
N GLU A 276 11.73 0.44 3.20
CA GLU A 276 13.14 0.78 3.38
C GLU A 276 13.41 1.36 4.78
N ALA A 277 12.57 2.30 5.23
CA ALA A 277 12.69 2.88 6.57
C ALA A 277 12.53 1.82 7.68
N ALA A 278 11.61 0.86 7.49
CA ALA A 278 11.38 -0.21 8.46
C ALA A 278 12.54 -1.22 8.50
N ILE A 279 13.05 -1.67 7.35
CA ILE A 279 14.23 -2.55 7.28
C ILE A 279 15.44 -1.87 7.93
N LYS A 280 15.67 -0.59 7.64
CA LYS A 280 16.77 0.18 8.26
C LYS A 280 16.60 0.27 9.79
N LYS A 281 15.38 0.49 10.27
CA LYS A 281 15.08 0.52 11.69
C LYS A 281 15.35 -0.83 12.37
N GLU A 282 14.87 -1.92 11.78
CA GLU A 282 15.08 -3.29 12.28
C GLU A 282 16.57 -3.66 12.31
N LYS A 283 17.33 -3.32 11.27
CA LYS A 283 18.80 -3.52 11.24
C LYS A 283 19.52 -2.72 12.33
N ASN A 284 19.12 -1.47 12.57
CA ASN A 284 19.69 -0.65 13.63
C ASN A 284 19.35 -1.18 15.03
N GLU A 285 18.14 -1.69 15.24
CA GLU A 285 17.70 -2.29 16.51
C GLU A 285 18.44 -3.61 16.78
N ALA A 286 18.63 -4.45 15.76
CA ALA A 286 19.42 -5.68 15.85
C ALA A 286 20.90 -5.41 16.13
N ALA A 287 21.49 -4.36 15.52
CA ALA A 287 22.86 -3.96 15.81
C ALA A 287 23.02 -3.48 17.27
N LYS A 288 22.05 -2.71 17.78
CA LYS A 288 22.03 -2.25 19.17
C LYS A 288 21.91 -3.41 20.16
N SER A 289 21.01 -4.36 19.94
CA SER A 289 20.86 -5.54 20.83
C SER A 289 22.11 -6.42 20.83
N THR A 290 22.74 -6.61 19.66
CA THR A 290 24.01 -7.34 19.54
C THR A 290 25.12 -6.63 20.32
N SER A 291 25.27 -5.32 20.18
CA SER A 291 26.26 -4.53 20.94
C SER A 291 26.02 -4.55 22.46
N ALA A 292 24.76 -4.52 22.90
CA ALA A 292 24.41 -4.58 24.32
C ALA A 292 24.75 -5.95 24.93
N SER A 293 24.45 -7.05 24.22
CA SER A 293 24.77 -8.40 24.69
C SER A 293 26.27 -8.69 24.73
N VAL A 294 27.05 -8.15 23.78
CA VAL A 294 28.53 -8.24 23.81
C VAL A 294 29.09 -7.45 25.00
N THR A 295 28.55 -6.26 25.26
CA THR A 295 28.97 -5.41 26.40
C THR A 295 28.63 -6.07 27.75
N GLU A 296 27.49 -6.73 27.84
CA GLU A 296 27.08 -7.47 29.05
C GLU A 296 27.94 -8.72 29.28
N LYS A 297 28.27 -9.47 28.23
CA LYS A 297 29.23 -10.59 28.33
C LYS A 297 30.62 -10.14 28.79
N LEU A 298 31.13 -9.03 28.24
CA LEU A 298 32.43 -8.47 28.65
C LEU A 298 32.42 -8.02 30.12
N LYS A 299 31.33 -7.40 30.61
CA LYS A 299 31.19 -7.04 32.03
C LYS A 299 31.17 -8.26 32.95
N ASN A 300 30.39 -9.28 32.60
CA ASN A 300 30.32 -10.51 33.38
C ASN A 300 31.67 -11.23 33.42
N GLU A 301 32.45 -11.23 32.34
CA GLU A 301 33.78 -11.83 32.31
C GLU A 301 34.80 -11.04 33.14
N VAL A 302 34.70 -9.71 33.15
CA VAL A 302 35.54 -8.84 34.01
C VAL A 302 35.18 -9.02 35.48
N ASP A 303 33.89 -9.10 35.84
CA ASP A 303 33.45 -9.29 37.23
C ASP A 303 33.85 -10.67 37.78
N VAL A 304 33.79 -11.73 36.96
CA VAL A 304 34.28 -13.07 37.32
C VAL A 304 35.78 -13.05 37.58
N LYS A 305 36.57 -12.44 36.68
CA LYS A 305 38.03 -12.32 36.86
C LYS A 305 38.42 -11.46 38.07
N THR A 306 37.65 -10.43 38.39
CA THR A 306 37.93 -9.56 39.55
C THR A 306 37.52 -10.20 40.88
N GLY A 307 36.55 -11.12 40.85
CA GLY A 307 36.13 -11.91 42.02
C GLY A 307 37.10 -13.03 42.42
N GLU A 308 37.83 -13.60 41.47
CA GLU A 308 38.85 -14.64 41.75
C GLU A 308 40.15 -14.08 42.35
N VAL A 309 40.51 -12.83 42.07
CA VAL A 309 41.73 -12.20 42.64
C VAL A 309 41.55 -11.75 44.10
N LYS A 310 40.31 -11.73 44.62
CA LYS A 310 40.01 -11.30 45.99
C LYS A 310 39.77 -12.45 46.99
N ARG A 311 40.05 -13.70 46.62
CA ARG A 311 40.01 -14.86 47.53
C ARG A 311 41.39 -15.38 47.87
#